data_AF-A0A7J6K6Q0-F1
#
_entry.id   AF-A0A7J6K6Q0-F1
#
_cell.length_a   1.000
_cell.length_b   1.000
_cell.length_c   1.000
_cell.angle_alpha   90.00
_cell.angle_beta   90.00
_cell.angle_gamma   90.00
#
_symmetry.space_group_name_H-M   'P 1'
#
loop_
_entity.id
_entity.type
_entity.pdbx_description
1 polymer ?
#
loop_
_entity_poly.entity_id
_entity_poly.type
_entity_poly.pdbx_seq_one_letter_code
_entity_poly.pdbx_strand_id
1 'polypeptide(L)' 'MKAKGSLLSALKNEGLAISLNSWSLDEECVSIFYISIELTEQGASDAGLERVEDLVFLSLSLLRGFGCGG' A
#
# COMPACT_ATOMS: atom_id res chain seq x y z
N MET A 1 -2.10 -19.03 4.39
CA MET A 1 -3.30 -18.17 4.46
C MET A 1 -3.08 -17.02 3.47
N LYS A 2 -3.93 -16.84 2.45
CA LYS A 2 -3.82 -15.69 1.52
C LYS A 2 -4.50 -14.49 2.16
N ALA A 3 -3.77 -13.38 2.32
CA ALA A 3 -4.28 -12.11 2.83
C ALA A 3 -5.29 -11.47 1.86
N LYS A 4 -6.48 -12.08 1.72
CA LYS A 4 -7.59 -11.52 0.92
C LYS A 4 -8.05 -10.23 1.59
N GLY A 5 -7.55 -9.08 1.10
CA GLY A 5 -7.89 -7.74 1.62
C GLY A 5 -6.71 -6.82 1.86
N SER A 6 -5.46 -7.27 1.71
CA SER A 6 -4.29 -6.39 1.88
C SER A 6 -3.96 -5.60 0.61
N LEU A 7 -3.38 -4.40 0.75
CA LEU A 7 -2.87 -3.57 -0.34
C LEU A 7 -1.96 -4.37 -1.30
N LEU A 8 -1.02 -5.16 -0.75
CA LEU A 8 -0.15 -6.03 -1.54
C LEU A 8 -0.94 -7.03 -2.40
N SER A 9 -2.04 -7.57 -1.88
CA SER A 9 -2.86 -8.53 -2.63
C SER A 9 -3.65 -7.85 -3.75
N ALA A 10 -4.12 -6.61 -3.54
CA ALA A 10 -4.76 -5.82 -4.59
C ALA A 10 -3.77 -5.53 -5.72
N LEU A 11 -2.58 -5.04 -5.38
CA LEU A 11 -1.51 -4.75 -6.34
C LEU A 11 -1.07 -6.00 -7.12
N LYS A 12 -0.93 -7.15 -6.44
CA LYS A 12 -0.59 -8.43 -7.08
C LYS A 12 -1.68 -8.95 -8.01
N ASN A 13 -2.95 -8.79 -7.64
CA ASN A 13 -4.07 -9.24 -8.47
C ASN A 13 -4.15 -8.44 -9.79
N GLU A 14 -3.74 -7.18 -9.79
CA GLU A 14 -3.66 -6.34 -11.00
C GLU A 14 -2.31 -6.47 -11.74
N GLY A 15 -1.38 -7.31 -11.24
CA GLY A 15 -0.07 -7.52 -11.86
C GLY A 15 0.90 -6.33 -11.71
N LEU A 16 0.65 -5.43 -10.76
CA LEU A 16 1.37 -4.15 -10.62
C LEU A 16 2.60 -4.24 -9.69
N ALA A 17 2.61 -5.17 -8.73
CA ALA A 17 3.68 -5.27 -7.74
C ALA A 17 4.16 -6.70 -7.47
N ILE A 18 5.44 -6.83 -7.16
CA ILE A 18 6.14 -8.06 -6.78
C ILE A 18 6.11 -8.23 -5.26
N SER A 19 6.38 -7.16 -4.52
CA SER A 19 6.47 -7.18 -3.06
C SER A 19 6.09 -5.83 -2.45
N LEU A 20 5.76 -5.86 -1.15
CA LEU A 20 5.54 -4.67 -0.35
C LEU A 20 6.19 -4.91 1.00
N ASN A 21 7.02 -3.97 1.43
CA ASN A 21 7.62 -3.94 2.75
C ASN A 21 7.26 -2.66 3.47
N SER A 22 7.21 -2.70 4.79
CA SER A 22 6.92 -1.51 5.60
C SER A 22 7.77 -1.48 6.86
N TRP A 23 8.16 -0.29 7.28
CA TRP A 23 8.83 -0.08 8.56
C TRP A 23 8.33 1.21 9.19
N SER A 24 8.44 1.28 10.51
CA SER A 24 8.09 2.46 11.30
C SER A 24 9.28 2.87 12.15
N LEU A 25 9.51 4.17 12.26
CA LEU A 25 10.43 4.77 13.21
C LEU A 25 9.63 5.70 14.10
N ASP A 26 9.73 5.48 15.41
CA ASP A 26 9.10 6.31 16.43
C ASP A 26 10.19 6.80 17.37
N GLU A 27 10.42 8.10 17.38
CA GLU A 27 11.44 8.81 18.16
C GLU A 27 10.76 9.95 18.92
N GLU A 28 11.41 10.45 19.98
CA GLU A 28 10.87 11.58 20.75
C GLU A 28 10.64 12.80 19.84
N CYS A 29 9.38 13.05 19.46
CA CYS A 29 8.87 14.11 18.58
C CYS A 29 8.72 13.79 17.08
N VAL A 30 9.04 12.58 16.60
CA VAL A 30 8.78 12.21 15.20
C VAL A 30 8.34 10.76 15.06
N SER A 31 7.27 10.55 14.30
CA SER A 31 6.79 9.23 13.91
C SER A 31 6.73 9.15 12.39
N ILE A 32 7.47 8.21 11.81
CA ILE A 32 7.56 7.98 10.37
C ILE A 32 7.05 6.57 10.09
N PHE A 33 6.07 6.45 9.20
CA PHE A 33 5.65 5.18 8.63
C PHE A 33 6.04 5.14 7.15
N TYR A 34 6.86 4.16 6.78
CA TYR A 34 7.36 4.00 5.42
C TYR A 34 6.79 2.74 4.79
N ILE A 35 6.36 2.86 3.53
CA ILE A 35 5.94 1.75 2.68
C ILE A 35 6.83 1.74 1.44
N SER A 36 7.47 0.61 1.18
CA SER A 36 8.21 0.34 -0.05
C SER A 36 7.44 -0.67 -0.89
N ILE A 37 7.20 -0.37 -2.16
CA ILE A 37 6.53 -1.28 -3.10
C ILE A 37 7.49 -1.55 -4.24
N GLU A 38 7.78 -2.84 -4.47
CA GLU A 38 8.53 -3.29 -5.63
C GLU A 38 7.57 -3.53 -6.79
N LEU A 39 7.71 -2.74 -7.86
CA LEU A 39 6.80 -2.75 -9.00
C LEU A 39 7.22 -3.76 -10.07
N THR A 40 6.26 -4.24 -10.83
CA THR A 40 6.52 -4.93 -12.12
C THR A 40 6.80 -3.90 -13.21
N GLU A 41 7.22 -4.33 -14.41
CA GLU A 41 7.35 -3.44 -15.56
C GLU A 41 6.03 -2.70 -15.88
N GLN A 42 4.89 -3.39 -15.77
CA GLN A 42 3.58 -2.78 -15.93
C GLN A 42 3.28 -1.75 -14.83
N GLY A 43 3.59 -2.07 -13.57
CA GLY A 43 3.40 -1.15 -12.45
C GLY A 43 4.28 0.10 -12.54
N ALA A 44 5.43 0.02 -13.20
CA ALA A 44 6.36 1.14 -13.40
C ALA A 44 6.02 2.03 -14.62
N SER A 45 5.01 1.68 -15.42
CA SER A 45 4.49 2.56 -16.48
C SER A 45 3.69 3.73 -15.90
N ASP A 46 3.51 4.82 -16.64
CA ASP A 46 2.76 6.01 -16.17
C ASP A 46 1.34 5.65 -15.68
N ALA A 47 0.60 4.87 -16.48
CA ALA A 47 -0.73 4.39 -16.11
C ALA A 47 -0.69 3.38 -14.96
N GLY A 48 0.38 2.59 -14.87
CA GLY A 48 0.61 1.66 -13.75
C GLY A 48 0.84 2.41 -12.44
N LEU A 49 1.63 3.47 -12.46
CA LEU A 49 1.93 4.30 -11.30
C LEU A 49 0.67 5.02 -10.79
N GLU A 50 -0.11 5.64 -11.69
CA GLU A 50 -1.40 6.25 -11.33
C GLU A 50 -2.31 5.24 -10.63
N ARG A 51 -2.37 4.01 -11.16
CA ARG A 51 -3.18 2.94 -10.57
C ARG A 51 -2.66 2.45 -9.23
N VAL A 52 -1.34 2.35 -9.06
CA VAL A 52 -0.70 2.00 -7.78
C VAL A 52 -1.04 3.05 -6.72
N GLU A 53 -0.93 4.33 -7.06
CA GLU A 53 -1.26 5.45 -6.17
C GLU A 53 -2.72 5.39 -5.73
N ASP A 54 -3.66 5.21 -6.67
CA ASP A 54 -5.10 5.03 -6.37
C ASP A 54 -5.35 3.92 -5.34
N LEU A 55 -4.72 2.76 -5.54
CA LEU A 55 -4.87 1.61 -4.64
C LEU A 55 -4.28 1.88 -3.26
N VAL A 56 -3.15 2.59 -3.18
CA VAL A 56 -2.54 3.03 -1.92
C VAL A 56 -3.49 3.98 -1.19
N PHE A 57 -3.99 5.03 -1.84
CA PHE A 57 -4.91 5.99 -1.23
C PHE A 57 -6.23 5.34 -0.79
N LEU A 58 -6.77 4.43 -1.59
CA LEU A 58 -7.96 3.65 -1.23
C LEU A 58 -7.71 2.82 0.04
N SER A 59 -6.57 2.13 0.11
CA SER A 59 -6.22 1.31 1.27
C SER A 59 -6.06 2.13 2.55
N LEU A 60 -5.43 3.31 2.48
CA LEU A 60 -5.31 4.24 3.61
C LEU A 60 -6.67 4.81 4.03
N SER A 61 -7.54 5.08 3.07
CA SER A 61 -8.90 5.59 3.34
C SER A 61 -9.75 4.55 4.05
N LEU A 62 -9.66 3.28 3.66
CA LEU A 62 -10.33 2.18 4.35
C LEU A 62 -9.85 2.03 5.80
N LEU A 63 -8.55 2.18 6.05
CA LEU A 63 -8.01 2.16 7.42
C LEU A 63 -8.54 3.31 8.27
N ARG A 64 -8.71 4.53 7.72
CA ARG A 64 -9.38 5.64 8.42
C ARG A 64 -10.84 5.35 8.73
N GLY A 65 -11.57 4.72 7.80
CA GLY A 65 -12.99 4.38 7.97
C GLY A 65 -13.24 3.37 9.10
N PHE A 66 -12.31 2.46 9.36
CA PHE A 66 -12.37 1.52 10.49
C PHE A 66 -12.01 2.14 11.85
N GLY A 67 -11.55 3.40 11.89
CA GLY A 67 -11.16 4.11 13.13
C GLY A 67 -12.28 4.85 13.86
N CYS A 68 -13.53 4.83 13.37
CA CYS A 68 -14.70 5.41 14.05
C CYS A 68 -15.66 4.28 14.47
N GLY A 69 -15.35 3.65 15.59
CA GLY A 69 -16.13 2.55 16.16
C GLY A 69 -15.47 1.98 17.41
N GLY A 70 -15.19 2.85 18.39
CA GLY A 70 -14.66 2.52 19.71
C GLY A 70 -15.01 3.62 20.70
#